data_AF-A0A7K2VNK0-F1
#
_entry.id   AF-A0A7K2VNK0-F1
#
_cell.length_a   1.000
_cell.length_b   1.000
_cell.length_c   1.000
_cell.angle_alpha   90.00
_cell.angle_beta   90.00
_cell.angle_gamma   90.00
#
_symmetry.space_group_name_H-M   'P 1'
#
loop_
_entity.id
_entity.type
_entity.pdbx_description
1 polymer ?
#
loop_
_entity_poly.entity_id
_entity_poly.type
_entity_poly.pdbx_seq_one_letter_code
_entity_poly.pdbx_strand_id
1 'polypeptide(L)'
;MTRRIEGLLLGLAAGDAAGWPAARHRAARMPEWTRRLTRELDTFAEQNATTTLPVPIALNQPPEPLRLGPSDDAEWAAFAAEAVLRAGDDVLGDLSRDRRIRAAIDLT
;
A
#
# COMPACT_ATOMS: atom_id res chain seq x y z
N MET A 1 17.70 16.75 -7.20
CA MET A 1 16.99 16.24 -6.00
C MET A 1 15.68 15.54 -6.41
N THR A 2 14.83 16.18 -7.22
CA THR A 2 13.47 15.73 -7.58
C THR A 2 13.36 14.29 -8.06
N ARG A 3 14.17 13.86 -9.04
CA ARG A 3 14.14 12.47 -9.54
C ARG A 3 14.38 11.40 -8.46
N ARG A 4 15.15 11.71 -7.41
CA ARG A 4 15.37 10.76 -6.30
C ARG A 4 14.13 10.65 -5.41
N ILE A 5 13.42 11.75 -5.20
CA ILE A 5 12.17 11.79 -4.43
C ILE A 5 11.06 11.09 -5.21
N GLU A 6 10.95 11.35 -6.52
CA GLU A 6 10.02 10.63 -7.40
C GLU A 6 10.32 9.12 -7.40
N GLY A 7 11.59 8.74 -7.55
CA GLY A 7 12.01 7.34 -7.48
C GLY A 7 11.72 6.69 -6.12
N LEU A 8 11.87 7.44 -5.02
CA LEU A 8 11.50 6.98 -3.67
C LEU A 8 10.00 6.70 -3.58
N LEU A 9 9.15 7.63 -4.01
CA LEU A 9 7.68 7.49 -3.94
C LEU A 9 7.19 6.36 -4.85
N LEU A 10 7.72 6.26 -6.07
CA LEU A 10 7.41 5.16 -6.99
C LEU A 10 7.87 3.81 -6.44
N GLY A 11 9.06 3.76 -5.83
CA GLY A 11 9.58 2.56 -5.19
C GLY A 11 8.73 2.12 -3.99
N LEU A 12 8.29 3.07 -3.17
CA LEU A 12 7.37 2.81 -2.04
C LEU A 12 6.05 2.25 -2.56
N ALA A 13 5.42 2.90 -3.54
CA ALA A 13 4.14 2.43 -4.10
C ALA A 13 4.26 1.06 -4.77
N ALA A 14 5.37 0.78 -5.45
CA ALA A 14 5.62 -0.53 -6.05
C ALA A 14 5.85 -1.62 -4.99
N GLY A 15 6.61 -1.30 -3.93
CA GLY A 15 6.88 -2.22 -2.82
C GLY A 15 5.62 -2.54 -2.02
N ASP A 16 4.80 -1.54 -1.73
CA ASP A 16 3.48 -1.69 -1.14
C ASP A 16 2.58 -2.58 -2.01
N ALA A 17 2.48 -2.28 -3.31
CA ALA A 17 1.64 -3.03 -4.24
C ALA A 17 2.02 -4.52 -4.36
N ALA A 18 3.31 -4.82 -4.29
CA ALA A 18 3.84 -6.18 -4.31
C ALA A 18 3.85 -6.86 -2.92
N GLY A 19 3.57 -6.11 -1.86
CA GLY A 19 3.60 -6.59 -0.49
C GLY A 19 2.45 -7.56 -0.17
N TRP A 20 2.73 -8.46 0.77
CA TRP A 20 1.71 -9.39 1.29
C TRP A 20 0.46 -8.70 1.88
N PRO A 21 0.56 -7.56 2.60
CA PRO A 21 -0.63 -6.83 3.09
C PRO A 21 -1.57 -6.40 1.96
N ALA A 22 -1.04 -5.79 0.89
CA ALA A 22 -1.83 -5.36 -0.26
C ALA A 22 -2.51 -6.54 -0.97
N ALA A 23 -1.78 -7.64 -1.16
CA ALA A 23 -2.34 -8.88 -1.72
C ALA A 23 -3.45 -9.47 -0.83
N ARG A 24 -3.27 -9.44 0.51
CA ARG A 24 -4.26 -9.91 1.48
C ARG A 24 -5.54 -9.07 1.46
N HIS A 25 -5.43 -7.75 1.44
CA HIS A 25 -6.58 -6.85 1.33
C HIS A 25 -7.37 -7.12 0.04
N ARG A 26 -6.66 -7.31 -1.08
CA ARG A 26 -7.25 -7.66 -2.37
C ARG A 26 -7.91 -9.04 -2.41
N ALA A 27 -7.34 -10.03 -1.73
CA ALA A 27 -7.91 -11.37 -1.63
C ALA A 27 -9.30 -11.38 -0.97
N ALA A 28 -9.67 -10.34 -0.19
CA ALA A 28 -11.03 -10.18 0.34
C ALA A 28 -12.11 -10.10 -0.76
N ARG A 29 -11.73 -9.68 -1.97
CA ARG A 29 -12.62 -9.59 -3.15
C ARG A 29 -12.73 -10.91 -3.91
N MET A 30 -11.95 -11.93 -3.55
CA MET A 30 -12.03 -13.26 -4.12
C MET A 30 -13.13 -14.10 -3.43
N PRO A 31 -13.65 -15.15 -4.09
CA PRO A 31 -14.59 -16.06 -3.46
C PRO A 31 -14.06 -16.66 -2.15
N GLU A 32 -14.93 -16.89 -1.17
CA GLU A 32 -14.53 -17.38 0.16
C GLU A 32 -13.63 -18.63 0.13
N TRP A 33 -13.91 -19.57 -0.76
CA TRP A 33 -13.15 -20.82 -0.88
C TRP A 33 -11.66 -20.57 -1.18
N THR A 34 -11.33 -19.54 -1.96
CA THR A 34 -9.93 -19.18 -2.27
C THR A 34 -9.22 -18.69 -1.00
N ARG A 35 -9.90 -17.86 -0.19
CA ARG A 35 -9.38 -17.36 1.08
C ARG A 35 -9.22 -18.47 2.13
N ARG A 36 -10.05 -19.49 2.08
CA ARG A 36 -9.90 -20.69 2.92
C ARG A 36 -8.67 -21.49 2.50
N LEU A 37 -8.52 -21.76 1.21
CA LEU A 37 -7.36 -22.48 0.67
C LEU A 37 -6.03 -21.77 0.95
N THR A 38 -5.95 -20.45 0.80
CA THR A 38 -4.74 -19.68 1.16
C THR A 38 -4.37 -19.88 2.63
N ARG A 39 -5.34 -19.85 3.55
CA ARG A 39 -5.10 -20.05 5.00
C ARG A 39 -4.63 -21.49 5.30
N GLU A 40 -5.19 -22.48 4.63
CA GLU A 40 -4.76 -23.88 4.76
C GLU A 40 -3.31 -24.06 4.26
N LEU A 41 -2.94 -23.40 3.15
CA LEU A 41 -1.58 -23.41 2.62
C LEU A 41 -0.58 -22.65 3.51
N ASP A 42 -0.96 -21.50 4.07
CA ASP A 42 -0.15 -20.77 5.05
C ASP A 42 0.12 -21.66 6.29
N THR A 43 -0.93 -22.30 6.81
CA THR A 43 -0.82 -23.24 7.94
C THR A 43 0.09 -24.42 7.61
N PHE A 44 -0.05 -24.99 6.40
CA PHE A 44 0.82 -26.07 5.94
C PHE A 44 2.28 -25.61 5.87
N ALA A 45 2.54 -24.41 5.32
CA ALA A 45 3.89 -23.88 5.20
C ALA A 45 4.54 -23.68 6.58
N GLU A 46 3.80 -23.14 7.54
CA GLU A 46 4.24 -22.98 8.93
C GLU A 46 4.58 -24.32 9.59
N GLN A 47 3.67 -25.31 9.50
CA GLN A 47 3.85 -26.62 10.10
C GLN A 47 5.04 -27.40 9.52
N ASN A 48 5.37 -27.16 8.26
CA ASN A 48 6.43 -27.86 7.54
C ASN A 48 7.71 -27.03 7.38
N ALA A 49 7.82 -25.88 8.07
CA ALA A 49 8.93 -24.93 7.95
C ALA A 49 9.30 -24.61 6.47
N THR A 50 8.27 -24.54 5.62
CA THR A 50 8.43 -24.27 4.19
C THR A 50 8.48 -22.75 3.99
N THR A 51 9.58 -22.27 3.41
CA THR A 51 9.79 -20.84 3.13
C THR A 51 9.26 -20.42 1.76
N THR A 52 8.86 -21.38 0.93
CA THR A 52 8.18 -21.11 -0.34
C THR A 52 6.81 -20.54 -0.05
N LEU A 53 6.57 -19.30 -0.47
CA LEU A 53 5.27 -18.66 -0.34
C LEU A 53 4.20 -19.47 -1.08
N PRO A 54 3.09 -19.82 -0.43
CA PRO A 54 1.96 -20.41 -1.14
C PRO A 54 1.41 -19.36 -2.11
N VAL A 55 1.54 -19.67 -3.40
CA VAL A 55 1.04 -18.79 -4.45
C VAL A 55 -0.47 -18.72 -4.30
N PRO A 56 -1.10 -17.54 -4.34
CA PRO A 56 -2.56 -17.44 -4.26
C PRO A 56 -3.21 -18.29 -5.35
N ILE A 57 -3.83 -19.40 -4.95
CA ILE A 57 -4.51 -20.31 -5.86
C ILE A 57 -5.92 -19.80 -6.08
N ALA A 58 -6.13 -19.25 -7.27
CA ALA A 58 -7.40 -18.73 -7.73
C ALA A 58 -8.02 -19.63 -8.82
N LEU A 59 -7.80 -20.96 -8.82
CA LEU A 59 -8.17 -21.88 -9.91
C LEU A 59 -9.46 -21.47 -10.65
N ASN A 60 -9.30 -21.13 -11.94
CA ASN A 60 -10.37 -20.67 -12.84
C ASN A 60 -11.17 -19.43 -12.37
N GLN A 61 -10.63 -18.62 -11.48
CA GLN A 61 -11.21 -17.35 -11.05
C GLN A 61 -10.60 -16.18 -11.83
N PRO A 62 -11.37 -15.11 -12.04
CA PRO A 62 -10.85 -13.87 -12.62
C PRO A 62 -9.68 -13.33 -11.79
N PRO A 63 -8.51 -13.03 -12.40
CA PRO A 63 -7.33 -12.56 -11.67
C PRO A 63 -7.38 -11.07 -11.32
N GLU A 64 -8.37 -10.33 -11.83
CA GLU A 64 -8.54 -8.89 -11.63
C GLU A 64 -8.38 -8.44 -10.17
N PRO A 65 -8.96 -9.14 -9.17
CA PRO A 65 -8.79 -8.72 -7.78
C PRO A 65 -7.34 -8.80 -7.29
N LEU A 66 -6.55 -9.74 -7.82
CA LEU A 66 -5.17 -10.00 -7.40
C LEU A 66 -4.12 -9.21 -8.19
N ARG A 67 -4.53 -8.38 -9.16
CA ARG A 67 -3.60 -7.51 -9.87
C ARG A 67 -2.92 -6.57 -8.87
N LEU A 68 -1.62 -6.35 -9.07
CA LEU A 68 -0.84 -5.41 -8.26
C LEU A 68 -1.52 -4.04 -8.30
N GLY A 69 -1.59 -3.42 -7.14
CA GLY A 69 -2.07 -2.06 -7.00
C GLY A 69 -1.62 -1.46 -5.67
N PRO A 70 -1.62 -0.14 -5.54
CA PRO A 70 -1.34 0.54 -4.28
C PRO A 70 -2.39 0.19 -3.21
N SER A 71 -1.95 0.11 -1.96
CA SER A 71 -2.78 0.01 -0.76
C SER A 71 -2.81 1.34 0.00
N ASP A 72 -3.32 1.32 1.23
CA ASP A 72 -3.36 2.48 2.11
C ASP A 72 -1.96 3.05 2.39
N ASP A 73 -0.90 2.24 2.38
CA ASP A 73 0.47 2.74 2.57
C ASP A 73 0.87 3.72 1.45
N ALA A 74 0.58 3.39 0.18
CA ALA A 74 0.84 4.29 -0.94
C ALA A 74 -0.08 5.51 -0.94
N GLU A 75 -1.34 5.36 -0.52
CA GLU A 75 -2.29 6.47 -0.37
C GLU A 75 -1.80 7.46 0.69
N TRP A 76 -1.38 6.98 1.87
CA TRP A 76 -0.83 7.82 2.94
C TRP A 76 0.49 8.48 2.56
N ALA A 77 1.35 7.79 1.80
CA ALA A 77 2.59 8.39 1.30
C ALA A 77 2.32 9.54 0.32
N ALA A 78 1.35 9.37 -0.59
CA ALA A 78 0.93 10.42 -1.52
C ALA A 78 0.31 11.61 -0.79
N PHE A 79 -0.62 11.34 0.13
CA PHE A 79 -1.26 12.35 0.97
C PHE A 79 -0.23 13.15 1.79
N ALA A 80 0.72 12.47 2.43
CA ALA A 80 1.76 13.12 3.21
C ALA A 80 2.68 14.00 2.34
N ALA A 81 3.03 13.53 1.14
CA ALA A 81 3.82 14.32 0.19
C ALA A 81 3.09 15.59 -0.23
N GLU A 82 1.79 15.50 -0.53
CA GLU A 82 0.95 16.64 -0.89
C GLU A 82 0.83 17.65 0.27
N ALA A 83 0.56 17.16 1.49
CA ALA A 83 0.50 18.02 2.68
C ALA A 83 1.84 18.73 2.94
N VAL A 84 2.98 18.06 2.73
CA VAL A 84 4.31 18.69 2.88
C VAL A 84 4.56 19.77 1.83
N LEU A 85 4.17 19.53 0.57
CA LEU A 85 4.27 20.53 -0.49
C LEU A 85 3.41 21.74 -0.18
N ARG A 86 2.15 21.53 0.21
CA ARG A 86 1.18 22.57 0.55
C ARG A 86 1.59 23.38 1.79
N ALA A 87 2.23 22.75 2.79
CA ALA A 87 2.80 23.45 3.93
C ALA A 87 3.96 24.40 3.57
N GLY A 88 4.56 24.21 2.39
CA GLY A 88 5.58 25.07 1.81
C GLY A 88 5.01 26.26 1.02
N ASP A 89 3.71 26.30 0.74
CA ASP A 89 3.08 27.39 -0.02
C ASP A 89 3.01 28.68 0.81
N ASP A 90 3.20 29.81 0.14
CA ASP A 90 3.16 31.15 0.75
C ASP A 90 1.81 31.49 1.38
N VAL A 91 0.72 30.83 0.96
CA VAL A 91 -0.64 30.98 1.51
C VAL A 91 -0.69 30.63 3.01
N LEU A 92 0.21 29.76 3.48
CA LEU A 92 0.34 29.39 4.90
C LEU A 92 1.54 30.08 5.58
N GLY A 93 2.18 31.07 4.92
CA GLY A 93 3.43 31.69 5.34
C GLY A 93 3.38 32.39 6.69
N ASP A 94 2.21 32.92 7.08
CA ASP A 94 1.98 33.62 8.36
C ASP A 94 1.95 32.67 9.56
N LEU A 95 1.87 31.35 9.33
CA LEU A 95 1.86 30.35 10.39
C LEU A 95 3.28 29.89 10.75
N SER A 96 3.47 29.56 12.03
CA SER A 96 4.65 28.82 12.47
C SER A 96 4.74 27.46 11.75
N ARG A 97 5.95 26.93 11.60
CA ARG A 97 6.21 25.67 10.87
C ARG A 97 5.31 24.51 11.31
N ASP A 98 5.13 24.32 12.63
CA ASP A 98 4.28 23.23 13.16
C ASP A 98 2.80 23.44 12.85
N ARG A 99 2.34 24.69 12.75
CA ARG A 99 0.96 25.02 12.39
C ARG A 99 0.72 24.87 10.88
N ARG A 100 1.72 25.11 10.03
CA ARG A 100 1.61 24.91 8.58
C ARG A 100 1.34 23.47 8.21
N ILE A 101 2.08 22.53 8.79
CA ILE A 101 1.88 21.09 8.51
C ILE A 101 0.47 20.66 8.90
N ARG A 102 -0.01 21.07 10.08
CA ARG A 102 -1.38 20.73 10.52
C ARG A 102 -2.44 21.34 9.61
N ALA A 103 -2.31 22.63 9.29
CA ALA A 103 -3.21 23.30 8.36
C ALA A 103 -3.19 22.67 6.97
N ALA A 104 -2.03 22.24 6.48
CA ALA A 104 -1.91 21.56 5.19
C ALA A 104 -2.61 20.19 5.18
N ILE A 105 -2.49 19.41 6.27
CA ILE A 105 -3.22 18.14 6.43
C ILE A 105 -4.73 18.36 6.40
N ASP A 106 -5.25 19.40 7.07
CA ASP A 106 -6.69 19.70 7.08
C ASP A 106 -7.22 20.19 5.72
N LEU A 107 -6.33 20.62 4.82
CA LEU A 107 -6.65 21.20 3.51
C LEU A 107 -6.33 20.28 2.32
N THR A 108 -5.77 19.10 2.59
CA THR A 108 -5.46 18.05 1.59
C THR A 108 -6.57 17.00 1.63
#